data_AF-A0AAJ0DDL2-F1
#
_entry.id   AF-A0AAJ0DDL2-F1
#
_cell.length_a   1.000
_cell.length_b   1.000
_cell.length_c   1.000
_cell.angle_alpha   90.00
_cell.angle_beta   90.00
_cell.angle_gamma   90.00
#
_symmetry.space_group_name_H-M   'P 1'
#
loop_
_entity.id
_entity.type
_entity.pdbx_description
1 polymer ?
#
loop_
_entity_poly.entity_id
_entity_poly.type
_entity_poly.pdbx_seq_one_letter_code
_entity_poly.pdbx_strand_id
1 'polypeptide(L)'
;MASYDPIRERLPSKIPFQLVARDVALSVDPTLRFQASAIDVLQTAAEAYLVQSCSQYELAAIHGNRKTITKKDMDYIHDLIRGHGGR
;
A
#
# COMPACT_ATOMS: atom_id res chain seq x y z
N MET A 1 16.72 11.12 9.83
CA MET A 1 15.59 10.51 9.11
C MET A 1 15.56 11.13 7.73
N ALA A 2 15.95 10.39 6.70
CA ALA A 2 15.89 10.88 5.32
C ALA A 2 14.42 11.18 4.99
N SER A 3 14.15 12.39 4.50
CA SER A 3 12.82 12.81 4.11
C SER A 3 12.43 12.09 2.82
N TYR A 4 11.53 11.12 2.90
CA TYR A 4 10.91 10.50 1.73
C TYR A 4 10.16 11.59 0.94
N ASP A 5 10.64 11.89 -0.27
CA ASP A 5 9.97 12.81 -1.20
C ASP A 5 9.13 11.99 -2.19
N PRO A 6 7.79 11.96 -2.04
CA PRO A 6 6.91 11.10 -2.84
C PRO A 6 6.91 11.44 -4.34
N ILE A 7 7.43 12.61 -4.73
CA ILE A 7 7.55 13.00 -6.14
C ILE A 7 8.86 12.47 -6.75
N ARG A 8 9.93 12.36 -5.96
CA ARG A 8 11.30 12.10 -6.44
C ARG A 8 11.80 10.67 -6.19
N GLU A 9 11.31 9.98 -5.17
CA GLU A 9 11.79 8.65 -4.79
C GLU A 9 10.62 7.66 -4.78
N ARG A 10 10.28 7.15 -5.96
CA ARG A 10 9.19 6.18 -6.13
C ARG A 10 9.64 4.77 -5.76
N LEU A 11 8.85 4.08 -4.95
CA LEU A 11 9.06 2.70 -4.49
C LEU A 11 7.78 1.90 -4.82
N PRO A 12 7.57 1.28 -6.01
CA PRO A 12 8.47 0.37 -6.73
C PRO A 12 8.82 0.82 -8.16
N SER A 13 9.55 0.01 -8.94
CA SER A 13 9.85 0.35 -10.35
C SER A 13 8.56 0.47 -11.18
N LYS A 14 8.52 1.42 -12.11
CA LYS A 14 7.29 1.77 -12.86
C LYS A 14 6.71 0.61 -13.69
N ILE A 15 7.58 -0.24 -14.25
CA ILE A 15 7.19 -1.33 -15.14
C ILE A 15 6.41 -2.44 -14.42
N PRO A 16 6.89 -3.03 -13.29
CA PRO A 16 6.13 -4.07 -12.60
C PRO A 16 4.82 -3.55 -12.02
N PHE A 17 4.76 -2.31 -11.50
CA PHE A 17 3.50 -1.73 -11.01
C PHE A 17 2.47 -1.60 -12.13
N GLN A 18 2.90 -1.14 -13.31
CA GLN A 18 2.03 -1.02 -14.47
C GLN A 18 1.48 -2.37 -14.95
N LEU A 19 2.27 -3.44 -14.90
CA LEU A 19 1.81 -4.79 -15.27
C LEU A 19 0.74 -5.29 -14.29
N VAL A 20 0.96 -5.13 -12.98
CA VAL A 20 -0.01 -5.51 -11.96
C VAL A 20 -1.30 -4.69 -12.08
N ALA A 21 -1.20 -3.38 -12.28
CA ALA A 21 -2.37 -2.52 -12.46
C ALA A 21 -3.19 -2.93 -13.69
N ARG A 22 -2.53 -3.32 -14.79
CA ARG A 22 -3.21 -3.84 -15.99
C ARG A 22 -3.86 -5.19 -15.74
N ASP A 23 -3.17 -6.11 -15.08
CA ASP A 23 -3.71 -7.43 -14.75
C ASP A 23 -4.98 -7.34 -13.91
N VAL A 24 -4.97 -6.51 -12.86
CA VAL A 24 -6.15 -6.23 -12.03
C VAL A 24 -7.26 -5.59 -12.85
N ALA A 25 -6.95 -4.64 -13.72
CA ALA A 25 -7.97 -3.98 -14.52
C ALA A 25 -8.65 -4.90 -15.55
N LEU A 26 -7.87 -5.77 -16.19
CA LEU A 26 -8.40 -6.78 -17.12
C LEU A 26 -9.32 -7.78 -16.41
N SER A 27 -9.08 -8.03 -15.12
CA SER A 27 -9.98 -8.86 -14.29
C SER A 27 -11.34 -8.21 -14.03
N VAL A 28 -11.43 -6.87 -14.11
CA VAL A 28 -12.66 -6.10 -13.90
C VAL A 28 -13.38 -5.84 -15.22
N ASP A 29 -12.65 -5.33 -16.22
CA ASP A 29 -13.18 -5.05 -17.57
C ASP A 29 -12.06 -5.22 -18.62
N PRO A 30 -12.20 -6.16 -19.57
CA PRO A 30 -11.19 -6.41 -20.60
C PRO A 30 -11.06 -5.27 -21.63
N THR A 31 -11.97 -4.29 -21.65
CA THR A 31 -11.94 -3.15 -22.59
C THR A 31 -11.24 -1.91 -22.03
N LEU A 32 -10.87 -1.92 -20.74
CA LEU A 32 -10.35 -0.75 -20.05
C LEU A 32 -8.95 -0.37 -20.54
N ARG A 33 -8.73 0.94 -20.77
CA ARG A 33 -7.43 1.51 -21.15
C ARG A 33 -7.01 2.57 -20.14
N PHE A 34 -5.74 2.57 -19.77
CA PHE A 34 -5.18 3.56 -18.86
C PHE A 34 -4.43 4.66 -19.59
N GLN A 35 -4.66 5.90 -19.17
CA GLN A 35 -3.78 7.02 -19.47
C GLN A 35 -2.47 6.88 -18.66
N ALA A 36 -1.35 7.31 -19.23
CA ALA A 36 -0.05 7.25 -18.55
C ALA A 36 -0.04 8.00 -17.20
N SER A 37 -0.69 9.19 -17.15
CA SER A 37 -0.83 9.97 -15.92
C SER A 37 -1.68 9.27 -14.85
N ALA A 38 -2.69 8.50 -15.24
CA ALA A 38 -3.52 7.74 -14.32
C ALA A 38 -2.69 6.64 -13.62
N ILE A 39 -1.79 5.98 -14.35
CA ILE A 39 -0.88 4.97 -13.77
C ILE A 39 0.08 5.64 -12.78
N ASP A 40 0.63 6.81 -13.11
CA ASP A 40 1.53 7.53 -12.20
C ASP A 40 0.82 7.96 -10.90
N VAL A 41 -0.45 8.38 -10.97
CA VAL A 41 -1.27 8.72 -9.79
C VAL A 41 -1.62 7.49 -8.97
N LEU A 42 -2.02 6.39 -9.62
CA LEU A 42 -2.29 5.11 -8.94
C LEU A 42 -1.06 4.62 -8.19
N GLN A 43 0.12 4.75 -8.80
CA GLN A 43 1.38 4.41 -8.15
C GLN A 43 1.60 5.28 -6.92
N THR A 44 1.49 6.60 -7.05
CA THR A 44 1.68 7.53 -5.91
C THR A 44 0.68 7.26 -4.77
N ALA A 45 -0.58 6.98 -5.08
CA ALA A 45 -1.58 6.64 -4.09
C ALA A 45 -1.27 5.30 -3.38
N ALA A 46 -0.83 4.29 -4.12
CA ALA A 46 -0.43 3.00 -3.56
C ALA A 46 0.80 3.13 -2.65
N GLU A 47 1.79 3.93 -3.06
CA GLU A 47 2.99 4.20 -2.26
C GLU A 47 2.66 4.94 -0.96
N ALA A 48 1.84 6.00 -1.05
CA ALA A 48 1.38 6.72 0.12
C ALA A 48 0.62 5.81 1.10
N TYR A 49 -0.22 4.92 0.57
CA TYR A 49 -0.94 3.94 1.39
C TYR A 49 0.01 2.95 2.07
N LEU A 50 1.00 2.42 1.36
CA LEU A 50 1.98 1.48 1.93
C LEU A 50 2.84 2.14 3.01
N VAL A 51 3.31 3.37 2.79
CA VAL A 51 4.10 4.12 3.78
C VAL A 51 3.28 4.38 5.05
N GLN A 52 2.03 4.82 4.89
CA GLN A 52 1.13 5.03 6.03
C GLN A 52 0.85 3.72 6.78
N SER A 53 0.57 2.64 6.05
CA SER A 53 0.27 1.34 6.64
C SER A 53 1.49 0.78 7.40
N CYS A 54 2.69 0.85 6.83
CA CYS A 54 3.93 0.46 7.49
C CYS A 54 4.15 1.20 8.80
N SER A 55 3.88 2.51 8.84
CA SER A 55 3.96 3.29 10.08
C SER A 55 2.96 2.80 11.15
N GLN A 56 1.74 2.43 10.76
CA GLN A 56 0.76 1.86 11.68
C GLN A 56 1.18 0.48 12.21
N TYR A 57 1.73 -0.38 11.36
CA TYR A 57 2.22 -1.69 11.77
C TYR A 57 3.44 -1.61 12.68
N GLU A 58 4.32 -0.63 12.47
CA GLU A 58 5.46 -0.35 13.35
C GLU A 58 4.96 0.07 14.75
N LEU A 59 3.97 0.97 14.83
CA LEU A 59 3.36 1.36 16.09
C LEU A 59 2.70 0.19 16.83
N ALA A 60 2.01 -0.69 16.10
CA ALA A 60 1.42 -1.91 16.67
C ALA A 60 2.49 -2.89 17.18
N ALA A 61 3.60 -3.04 16.46
CA ALA A 61 4.73 -3.85 16.90
C ALA A 61 5.35 -3.29 18.20
N ILE A 62 5.56 -1.97 18.27
CA ILE A 62 6.08 -1.28 19.46
C ILE A 62 5.11 -1.43 20.64
N HIS A 63 3.80 -1.31 20.39
CA HIS A 63 2.77 -1.54 21.41
C HIS A 63 2.85 -2.97 21.99
N GLY A 64 3.20 -3.96 21.15
CA GLY A 64 3.47 -5.34 21.55
C GLY A 64 4.89 -5.60 22.07
N ASN A 65 5.67 -4.58 22.44
CA ASN A 65 7.08 -4.68 22.87
C ASN A 65 7.99 -5.38 21.85
N ARG A 66 7.69 -5.27 20.56
CA ARG A 66 8.48 -5.84 19.45
C ARG A 66 8.98 -4.72 18.54
N LYS A 67 10.13 -4.96 17.89
CA LYS A 67 10.68 -4.09 16.83
C LYS A 67 10.51 -4.67 15.43
N THR A 68 10.02 -5.91 15.34
CA THR A 68 9.79 -6.62 14.08
C THR A 68 8.30 -6.62 13.78
N ILE A 69 7.94 -6.13 12.60
CA ILE A 69 6.58 -6.17 12.08
C ILE A 69 6.21 -7.63 11.79
N THR A 70 5.09 -8.09 12.32
CA THR A 70 4.57 -9.45 12.14
C THR A 70 3.17 -9.43 11.54
N LYS A 71 2.71 -10.59 11.03
CA LYS A 71 1.34 -10.73 10.52
C LYS A 71 0.27 -10.32 11.54
N LYS A 72 0.49 -10.57 12.83
CA LYS A 72 -0.45 -10.19 13.89
C LYS A 72 -0.68 -8.68 13.97
N ASP A 73 0.36 -7.88 13.70
CA ASP A 73 0.27 -6.42 13.70
C ASP A 73 -0.55 -5.93 12.50
N MET A 74 -0.43 -6.63 11.36
CA MET A 74 -1.22 -6.39 10.16
C MET A 74 -2.70 -6.69 10.41
N ASP A 75 -2.99 -7.89 10.91
CA ASP A 75 -4.34 -8.36 11.20
C ASP A 75 -5.02 -7.42 12.22
N TYR A 76 -4.30 -7.00 13.27
CA TYR A 76 -4.81 -6.04 14.27
C TYR A 76 -5.21 -4.69 13.67
N ILE A 77 -4.35 -4.10 12.83
CA ILE A 77 -4.64 -2.82 12.18
C ILE A 77 -5.78 -2.97 11.16
N HIS A 78 -5.84 -4.08 10.42
CA HIS A 78 -6.96 -4.37 9.52
C HIS A 78 -8.29 -4.48 10.26
N ASP A 79 -8.32 -5.16 11.40
CA ASP A 79 -9.51 -5.27 12.26
C ASP A 79 -9.91 -3.90 12.84
N LEU A 80 -8.93 -3.07 13.20
CA LEU A 80 -9.18 -1.72 13.70
C LEU A 80 -9.77 -0.81 12.62
N ILE A 81 -9.23 -0.84 11.39
CA ILE A 81 -9.68 -0.01 10.27
C ILE A 81 -11.08 -0.42 9.79
N ARG A 82 -11.39 -1.72 9.77
CA ARG A 82 -12.71 -2.22 9.37
C ARG A 82 -13.79 -1.97 10.42
N GLY A 83 -13.42 -1.49 11.62
CA GLY A 83 -14.25 -1.48 12.80
C GLY A 83 -14.50 -2.92 13.28
N HIS A 84 -14.61 -3.14 14.59
CA HIS A 84 -14.88 -4.46 15.15
C HIS A 84 -16.09 -5.14 14.49
N GLY A 85 -15.83 -6.00 13.51
CA GLY A 85 -16.83 -6.77 12.78
C GLY A 85 -16.21 -8.11 12.41
N GLY A 86 -16.22 -9.05 13.36
CA GLY A 86 -15.77 -10.42 13.11
C GLY A 86 -15.24 -11.19 14.31
N ARG A 87 -16.02 -11.27 15.40
CA ARG A 87 -16.09 -12.47 16.24
C ARG A 87 -17.56 -12.80 16.43
#